data_AF-A0A2V5YG17-F1
#
_entry.id   AF-A0A2V5YG17-F1
#
_cell.length_a   1.000
_cell.length_b   1.000
_cell.length_c   1.000
_cell.angle_alpha   90.00
_cell.angle_beta   90.00
_cell.angle_gamma   90.00
#
_symmetry.space_group_name_H-M   'P 1'
#
loop_
_entity.id
_entity.type
_entity.pdbx_description
1 polymer ?
#
loop_
_entity_poly.entity_id
_entity_poly.type
_entity_poly.pdbx_seq_one_letter_code
_entity_poly.pdbx_strand_id
1 'polypeptide(L)'
;MFYVDHLLLAENHVFFTLMTVAGIPFCWRQPAFRYVVTLIGALLFCHTNLIAALSTRYCIYYQPLLILSGVAAAVVLYDRLLLFAERESNSTVASSFAHTAGVAMLFLLFVQSNEWLMKLYSLSSPNASPALMTRLNTYRYDHRGAAEYVRSHLQPGDIIIAGIPHVFEHYAGIRGDYFLDTILMKKIIYNAKFAEPRFMDRFRGYAAIRSLKELREAISRGRRTWIVFVPYGGFGHLSSPEARVYLNEHAKVVFESYRGKVLLIGGENQSVDLTTGNNAK
;
A
#
# COMPACT_ATOMS: atom_id res chain seq x y z
N MET A 1 -9.01 -5.50 9.82
CA MET A 1 -8.03 -6.57 10.17
C MET A 1 -7.03 -6.64 9.02
N PHE A 2 -5.74 -6.33 9.22
CA PHE A 2 -4.81 -6.05 8.10
C PHE A 2 -4.89 -7.06 6.93
N TYR A 3 -4.76 -8.38 7.19
CA TYR A 3 -4.77 -9.39 6.13
C TYR A 3 -6.16 -9.67 5.55
N VAL A 4 -7.23 -9.48 6.32
CA VAL A 4 -8.61 -9.56 5.83
C VAL A 4 -8.87 -8.42 4.85
N ASP A 5 -8.51 -7.19 5.23
CA ASP A 5 -8.79 -6.00 4.43
C ASP A 5 -7.99 -6.05 3.11
N HIS A 6 -6.74 -6.52 3.14
CA HIS A 6 -5.86 -6.55 1.97
C HIS A 6 -6.01 -7.81 1.09
N LEU A 7 -6.56 -8.91 1.61
CA LEU A 7 -6.87 -10.09 0.80
C LEU A 7 -8.32 -10.07 0.30
N LEU A 8 -9.29 -10.00 1.21
CA LEU A 8 -10.70 -10.24 0.87
C LEU A 8 -11.39 -9.01 0.31
N LEU A 9 -10.97 -7.82 0.75
CA LEU A 9 -11.66 -6.56 0.47
C LEU A 9 -10.86 -5.62 -0.44
N ALA A 10 -9.69 -6.05 -0.91
CA ALA A 10 -8.86 -5.26 -1.78
C ALA A 10 -9.28 -5.39 -3.24
N GLU A 11 -9.51 -4.26 -3.89
CA GLU A 11 -9.63 -4.15 -5.35
C GLU A 11 -10.67 -5.14 -5.92
N ASN A 12 -10.29 -5.94 -6.91
CA ASN A 12 -11.19 -6.89 -7.57
C ASN A 12 -11.46 -8.16 -6.74
N HIS A 13 -10.84 -8.33 -5.57
CA HIS A 13 -11.03 -9.52 -4.75
C HIS A 13 -12.41 -9.54 -4.07
N VAL A 14 -13.04 -8.38 -3.89
CA VAL A 14 -14.34 -8.23 -3.20
C VAL A 14 -15.38 -9.18 -3.79
N PHE A 15 -15.47 -9.29 -5.11
CA PHE A 15 -16.46 -10.17 -5.73
C PHE A 15 -16.13 -11.64 -5.56
N PHE A 16 -14.87 -12.05 -5.69
CA PHE A 16 -14.48 -13.44 -5.42
C PHE A 16 -14.76 -13.82 -3.96
N THR A 17 -14.58 -12.89 -3.03
CA THR A 17 -15.00 -13.04 -1.63
C THR A 17 -16.51 -13.20 -1.51
N LEU A 18 -17.30 -12.32 -2.12
CA LEU A 18 -18.77 -12.39 -2.09
C LEU A 18 -19.28 -13.71 -2.67
N MET A 19 -18.75 -14.14 -3.83
CA MET A 19 -19.11 -15.41 -4.45
C MET A 19 -18.71 -16.59 -3.58
N THR A 20 -17.52 -16.57 -3.00
CA THR A 20 -17.07 -17.63 -2.08
C THR A 20 -18.01 -17.76 -0.89
N VAL A 21 -18.37 -16.65 -0.24
CA VAL A 21 -19.28 -16.63 0.92
C VAL A 21 -20.68 -17.09 0.52
N ALA A 22 -21.22 -16.58 -0.59
CA ALA A 22 -22.53 -17.00 -1.11
C ALA A 22 -22.55 -18.48 -1.50
N GLY A 23 -21.43 -19.03 -1.97
CA GLY A 23 -21.28 -20.42 -2.37
C GLY A 23 -21.23 -21.42 -1.22
N ILE A 24 -20.85 -21.01 0.00
CA ILE A 24 -20.73 -21.88 1.18
C ILE A 24 -21.97 -22.77 1.37
N PRO A 25 -23.20 -22.25 1.52
CA PRO A 25 -24.38 -23.08 1.75
C PRO A 25 -24.66 -24.09 0.63
N PHE A 26 -24.26 -23.81 -0.60
CA PHE A 26 -24.55 -24.65 -1.77
C PHE A 26 -23.45 -25.66 -2.08
N CYS A 27 -22.19 -25.30 -1.83
CA CYS A 27 -21.01 -26.06 -2.25
C CYS A 27 -20.34 -26.82 -1.10
N TRP A 28 -20.77 -26.65 0.17
CA TRP A 28 -20.10 -27.25 1.34
C TRP A 28 -19.97 -28.78 1.29
N ARG A 29 -20.92 -29.45 0.63
CA ARG A 29 -20.91 -30.91 0.46
C ARG A 29 -19.77 -31.36 -0.45
N GLN A 30 -19.30 -30.51 -1.36
CA GLN A 30 -18.18 -30.83 -2.24
C GLN A 30 -16.86 -30.78 -1.45
N PRO A 31 -16.10 -31.89 -1.37
CA PRO A 31 -14.91 -31.97 -0.53
C PRO A 31 -13.81 -31.00 -1.00
N ALA A 32 -13.66 -30.80 -2.30
CA ALA A 32 -12.69 -29.88 -2.88
C ALA A 32 -12.98 -28.42 -2.50
N PHE A 33 -14.23 -27.97 -2.66
CA PHE A 33 -14.64 -26.61 -2.26
C PHE A 33 -14.45 -26.39 -0.76
N ARG A 34 -14.90 -27.35 0.06
CA ARG A 34 -14.74 -27.30 1.51
C ARG A 34 -13.26 -27.19 1.91
N TYR A 35 -12.40 -28.00 1.30
CA TYR A 35 -10.95 -27.93 1.54
C TYR A 35 -10.38 -26.53 1.26
N VAL A 36 -10.70 -25.96 0.10
CA VAL A 36 -10.21 -24.62 -0.29
C VAL A 36 -10.70 -23.55 0.70
N VAL A 37 -11.99 -23.52 1.03
CA VAL A 37 -12.55 -22.53 1.96
C VAL A 37 -11.98 -22.69 3.37
N THR A 38 -11.84 -23.92 3.86
CA THR A 38 -11.21 -24.18 5.17
C THR A 38 -9.74 -23.74 5.17
N LEU A 39 -9.00 -23.98 4.08
CA LEU A 39 -7.61 -23.56 3.97
C LEU A 39 -7.48 -22.02 3.95
N ILE A 40 -8.34 -21.31 3.21
CA ILE A 40 -8.42 -19.85 3.24
C ILE A 40 -8.69 -19.36 4.66
N GLY A 41 -9.67 -19.94 5.35
CA GLY A 41 -10.01 -19.59 6.73
C GLY A 41 -8.85 -19.82 7.70
N ALA A 42 -8.18 -20.97 7.61
CA ALA A 42 -7.02 -21.30 8.43
C ALA A 42 -5.85 -20.34 8.17
N LEU A 43 -5.56 -20.04 6.90
CA LEU A 43 -4.52 -19.08 6.53
C LEU A 43 -4.84 -17.69 7.03
N LEU A 44 -6.07 -17.20 6.87
CA LEU A 44 -6.52 -15.92 7.41
C LEU A 44 -6.40 -15.86 8.93
N PHE A 45 -6.79 -16.92 9.63
CA PHE A 45 -6.65 -17.01 11.08
C PHE A 45 -5.18 -16.95 11.50
N CYS A 46 -4.31 -17.77 10.88
CA CYS A 46 -2.89 -17.79 11.17
C CYS A 46 -2.20 -16.47 10.85
N HIS A 47 -2.49 -15.84 9.71
CA HIS A 47 -1.87 -14.57 9.35
C HIS A 47 -2.38 -13.43 10.22
N THR A 48 -3.64 -13.44 10.62
CA THR A 48 -4.21 -12.38 11.46
C THR A 48 -3.77 -12.48 12.92
N ASN A 49 -3.61 -13.70 13.46
CA ASN A 49 -3.35 -13.90 14.89
C ASN A 49 -1.90 -14.29 15.22
N LEU A 50 -1.21 -15.01 14.32
CA LEU A 50 0.15 -15.52 14.60
C LEU A 50 1.25 -14.70 13.94
N ILE A 51 0.92 -13.91 12.92
CA ILE A 51 1.88 -13.10 12.17
C ILE A 51 1.54 -11.62 12.41
N ALA A 52 2.53 -10.85 12.85
CA ALA A 52 2.36 -9.40 12.93
C ALA A 52 1.94 -8.81 11.56
N ALA A 53 1.16 -7.73 11.58
CA ALA A 53 0.77 -7.01 10.37
C ALA A 53 2.02 -6.36 9.72
N LEU A 54 2.69 -7.12 8.84
CA LEU A 54 4.02 -6.76 8.34
C LEU A 54 3.98 -6.29 6.90
N SER A 55 3.28 -6.99 6.01
CA SER A 55 3.20 -6.65 4.58
C SER A 55 2.15 -7.49 3.86
N THR A 56 1.50 -6.89 2.85
CA THR A 56 0.53 -7.55 1.96
C THR A 56 1.12 -8.71 1.16
N ARG A 57 2.44 -8.74 0.93
CA ARG A 57 3.07 -9.85 0.21
C ARG A 57 2.89 -11.21 0.86
N TYR A 58 2.66 -11.26 2.17
CA TYR A 58 2.39 -12.51 2.87
C TYR A 58 0.99 -13.05 2.61
N CYS A 59 0.08 -12.29 2.00
CA CYS A 59 -1.23 -12.81 1.59
C CYS A 59 -1.39 -13.09 0.11
N ILE A 60 -0.44 -12.67 -0.74
CA ILE A 60 -0.50 -12.86 -2.20
C ILE A 60 -0.55 -14.33 -2.58
N TYR A 61 0.21 -15.19 -1.92
CA TYR A 61 0.35 -16.60 -2.34
C TYR A 61 -0.92 -17.43 -2.20
N TYR A 62 -1.89 -17.01 -1.38
CA TYR A 62 -3.19 -17.68 -1.23
C TYR A 62 -4.35 -16.95 -1.88
N GLN A 63 -4.07 -15.89 -2.65
CA GLN A 63 -5.05 -15.27 -3.56
C GLN A 63 -5.60 -16.25 -4.61
N PRO A 64 -4.83 -17.19 -5.20
CA PRO A 64 -5.38 -18.19 -6.12
C PRO A 64 -6.48 -19.05 -5.49
N LEU A 65 -6.41 -19.32 -4.18
CA LEU A 65 -7.43 -20.09 -3.49
C LEU A 65 -8.78 -19.35 -3.48
N LEU A 66 -8.75 -18.03 -3.24
CA LEU A 66 -9.95 -17.19 -3.27
C LEU A 66 -10.58 -17.13 -4.65
N ILE A 67 -9.76 -17.07 -5.70
CA ILE A 67 -10.22 -17.11 -7.09
C ILE A 67 -10.87 -18.47 -7.37
N LEU A 68 -10.22 -19.57 -7.00
CA LEU A 68 -10.75 -20.92 -7.20
C LEU A 68 -12.10 -21.12 -6.50
N SER A 69 -12.23 -20.71 -5.23
CA SER A 69 -13.49 -20.81 -4.50
C SER A 69 -14.57 -19.90 -5.09
N GLY A 70 -14.22 -18.67 -5.47
CA GLY A 70 -15.16 -17.73 -6.07
C GLY A 70 -15.71 -18.23 -7.41
N VAL A 71 -14.84 -18.75 -8.27
CA VAL A 71 -15.24 -19.32 -9.57
C VAL A 71 -16.06 -20.60 -9.40
N ALA A 72 -15.64 -21.50 -8.52
CA ALA A 72 -16.39 -22.73 -8.25
C ALA A 72 -17.81 -22.42 -7.74
N ALA A 73 -17.93 -21.47 -6.81
CA ALA A 73 -19.23 -21.03 -6.30
C ALA A 73 -20.10 -20.43 -7.41
N ALA A 74 -19.52 -19.59 -8.27
CA ALA A 74 -20.23 -19.00 -9.40
C ALA A 74 -20.82 -20.07 -10.34
N VAL A 75 -19.99 -21.04 -10.76
CA VAL A 75 -20.44 -22.14 -11.63
C VAL A 75 -21.58 -22.95 -11.00
N VAL A 76 -21.43 -23.33 -9.73
CA VAL A 76 -22.48 -24.11 -9.03
C VAL A 76 -23.77 -23.31 -8.88
N LEU A 77 -23.68 -22.01 -8.58
CA LEU A 77 -24.85 -21.14 -8.50
C LEU A 77 -25.56 -21.02 -9.86
N TYR A 78 -24.81 -20.95 -10.96
CA TYR A 78 -25.37 -20.95 -12.30
C TYR A 78 -26.06 -22.27 -12.64
N ASP A 79 -25.44 -23.41 -12.37
CA ASP A 79 -26.07 -24.72 -12.57
C ASP A 79 -27.38 -24.84 -11.79
N ARG A 80 -27.43 -24.30 -10.57
CA ARG A 80 -28.64 -24.26 -9.75
C ARG A 80 -29.72 -23.38 -10.36
N LEU A 81 -29.37 -22.22 -10.89
CA LEU A 81 -30.32 -21.34 -11.58
C LEU A 81 -30.93 -22.02 -12.82
N LEU A 82 -30.13 -22.76 -13.59
CA LEU A 82 -30.61 -23.55 -14.72
C LEU A 82 -31.59 -24.65 -14.26
N LEU A 83 -31.23 -25.41 -13.23
CA LEU A 83 -32.11 -26.45 -12.67
C LEU A 83 -33.43 -25.89 -12.14
N PHE A 84 -33.44 -24.68 -11.56
CA PHE A 84 -34.69 -24.03 -11.15
C PHE A 84 -35.54 -23.61 -12.35
N ALA A 85 -34.91 -23.07 -13.40
CA ALA A 85 -35.61 -22.70 -14.63
C ALA A 85 -36.22 -23.91 -15.35
N GLU A 86 -35.56 -25.07 -15.34
CA GLU A 86 -36.09 -26.31 -15.90
C GLU A 86 -37.29 -26.86 -15.11
N ARG A 87 -37.29 -26.70 -13.78
CA ARG A 87 -38.39 -27.15 -12.90
C ARG A 87 -39.65 -26.31 -13.04
N GLU A 88 -39.54 -25.07 -13.47
CA GLU A 88 -40.66 -24.15 -13.77
C GLU A 88 -41.38 -24.49 -15.10
N SER A 89 -41.32 -25.76 -15.55
CA SER A 89 -42.12 -26.32 -16.65
C SER A 89 -41.96 -25.57 -17.99
N ASN A 90 -40.76 -25.61 -18.59
CA ASN A 90 -40.49 -25.09 -19.95
C ASN A 90 -40.88 -23.63 -20.17
N SER A 91 -40.93 -22.82 -19.11
CA SER A 91 -41.09 -21.38 -19.24
C SER A 91 -39.86 -20.81 -19.96
N THR A 92 -40.04 -20.41 -21.22
CA THR A 92 -39.02 -19.74 -22.03
C THR A 92 -38.47 -18.50 -21.31
N VAL A 93 -39.30 -17.86 -20.50
CA VAL A 93 -38.92 -16.70 -19.67
C VAL A 93 -37.95 -17.11 -18.57
N ALA A 94 -38.22 -18.20 -17.84
CA ALA A 94 -37.33 -18.69 -16.78
C ALA A 94 -35.99 -19.17 -17.33
N SER A 95 -36.01 -19.89 -18.46
CA SER A 95 -34.79 -20.34 -19.15
C SER A 95 -33.96 -19.16 -19.69
N SER A 96 -34.61 -18.18 -20.33
CA SER A 96 -33.95 -16.96 -20.82
C SER A 96 -33.35 -16.15 -19.68
N PHE A 97 -34.06 -16.01 -18.55
CA PHE A 97 -33.55 -15.34 -17.36
C PHE A 97 -32.32 -16.05 -16.78
N ALA A 98 -32.37 -17.37 -16.63
CA ALA A 98 -31.25 -18.15 -16.10
C ALA A 98 -29.99 -18.04 -17.00
N HIS A 99 -30.16 -18.13 -18.32
CA HIS A 99 -29.05 -17.94 -19.25
C HIS A 99 -28.50 -16.52 -19.22
N THR A 100 -29.38 -15.50 -19.18
CA THR A 100 -28.95 -14.10 -19.10
C THR A 100 -28.19 -13.85 -17.80
N ALA A 101 -28.66 -14.39 -16.67
CA ALA A 101 -27.99 -14.30 -15.38
C ALA A 101 -26.62 -15.00 -15.39
N GLY A 102 -26.50 -16.17 -16.01
CA GLY A 102 -25.24 -16.89 -16.18
C GLY A 102 -24.22 -16.14 -17.02
N VAL A 103 -24.65 -15.62 -18.17
CA VAL A 103 -23.82 -14.80 -19.05
C VAL A 103 -23.38 -13.52 -18.33
N ALA A 104 -24.29 -12.86 -17.62
CA ALA A 104 -23.96 -11.68 -16.82
C ALA A 104 -22.94 -12.01 -15.72
N MET A 105 -23.06 -13.15 -15.05
CA MET A 105 -22.12 -13.59 -14.03
C MET A 105 -20.73 -13.90 -14.61
N LEU A 106 -20.65 -14.57 -15.76
CA LEU A 106 -19.37 -14.81 -16.47
C LEU A 106 -18.75 -13.50 -16.96
N PHE A 107 -19.56 -12.58 -17.47
CA PHE A 107 -19.11 -11.26 -17.88
C PHE A 107 -18.56 -10.47 -16.69
N LEU A 108 -19.23 -10.49 -15.54
CA LEU A 108 -18.75 -9.86 -14.31
C LEU A 108 -17.43 -10.50 -13.83
N LEU A 109 -17.28 -11.82 -13.89
CA LEU A 109 -16.02 -12.50 -13.59
C LEU A 109 -14.90 -12.05 -14.54
N PHE A 110 -15.17 -11.97 -15.84
CA PHE A 110 -14.20 -11.51 -16.84
C PHE A 110 -13.78 -10.06 -16.58
N VAL A 111 -14.76 -9.18 -16.40
CA VAL A 111 -14.56 -7.76 -16.13
C VAL A 111 -13.76 -7.55 -14.85
N GLN A 112 -13.94 -8.38 -13.82
CA GLN A 112 -13.21 -8.29 -12.56
C GLN A 112 -11.87 -9.03 -12.54
N SER A 113 -11.67 -10.00 -13.42
CA SER A 113 -10.34 -10.58 -13.65
C SER A 113 -9.36 -9.57 -14.24
N ASN A 114 -9.86 -8.42 -14.69
CA ASN A 114 -9.09 -7.41 -15.40
C ASN A 114 -9.16 -6.04 -14.72
N GLU A 115 -8.02 -5.53 -14.26
CA GLU A 115 -7.90 -4.20 -13.64
C GLU A 115 -8.05 -3.03 -14.64
N TRP A 116 -8.04 -3.30 -15.95
CA TRP A 116 -8.21 -2.28 -16.99
C TRP A 116 -9.68 -1.84 -17.14
N LEU A 117 -10.63 -2.77 -16.97
CA LEU A 117 -12.04 -2.56 -17.28
C LEU A 117 -12.80 -1.91 -16.11
N MET A 118 -12.55 -2.33 -14.87
CA MET A 118 -13.12 -1.70 -13.69
C MET A 118 -12.05 -1.06 -12.80
N LYS A 119 -12.15 0.26 -12.67
CA LYS A 119 -11.34 1.06 -11.74
C LYS A 119 -12.11 1.30 -10.45
N LEU A 120 -12.37 0.23 -9.67
CA LEU A 120 -13.08 0.30 -8.37
C LEU A 120 -12.19 0.89 -7.26
N TYR A 121 -11.63 2.07 -7.48
CA TYR A 121 -10.73 2.72 -6.53
C TYR A 121 -10.85 4.24 -6.55
N SER A 122 -10.70 4.85 -5.37
CA SER A 122 -10.62 6.31 -5.24
C SER A 122 -9.20 6.79 -5.55
N LEU A 123 -9.06 7.62 -6.58
CA LEU A 123 -7.80 8.30 -6.90
C LEU A 123 -7.44 9.41 -5.90
N SER A 124 -8.41 9.89 -5.13
CA SER A 124 -8.32 11.13 -4.34
C SER A 124 -8.08 10.93 -2.84
N SER A 125 -8.24 9.72 -2.29
CA SER A 125 -8.00 9.52 -0.86
C SER A 125 -6.50 9.52 -0.53
N PRO A 126 -6.03 10.30 0.46
CA PRO A 126 -4.63 10.31 0.91
C PRO A 126 -4.10 8.93 1.32
N ASN A 127 -5.01 8.04 1.73
CA ASN A 127 -4.71 6.65 2.13
C ASN A 127 -5.02 5.63 1.02
N ALA A 128 -5.60 6.03 -0.11
CA ALA A 128 -5.90 5.15 -1.24
C ALA A 128 -4.65 4.91 -2.11
N SER A 129 -3.64 4.32 -1.50
CA SER A 129 -2.55 3.69 -2.21
C SER A 129 -3.05 2.30 -2.67
N PRO A 130 -2.93 1.91 -3.95
CA PRO A 130 -3.20 0.53 -4.37
C PRO A 130 -2.57 -0.46 -3.38
N ALA A 131 -3.35 -1.41 -2.87
CA ALA A 131 -2.92 -2.30 -1.79
C ALA A 131 -1.65 -3.09 -2.15
N LEU A 132 -1.46 -3.34 -3.45
CA LEU A 132 -0.35 -4.12 -3.98
C LEU A 132 0.63 -3.31 -4.84
N MET A 133 0.37 -2.01 -5.11
CA MET A 133 1.20 -1.17 -5.99
C MET A 133 1.50 -1.77 -7.39
N THR A 134 0.76 -2.80 -7.81
CA THR A 134 0.99 -3.60 -9.03
C THR A 134 0.33 -3.03 -10.28
N ARG A 135 -0.48 -1.98 -10.14
CA ARG A 135 -1.35 -1.49 -11.21
C ARG A 135 -0.58 -0.85 -12.37
N LEU A 136 -1.06 -1.12 -13.58
CA LEU A 136 -0.62 -0.47 -14.82
C LEU A 136 -1.23 0.94 -14.90
N ASN A 137 -0.45 1.92 -15.39
CA ASN A 137 -0.88 3.31 -15.60
C ASN A 137 -1.37 4.06 -14.34
N THR A 138 -1.08 3.56 -13.13
CA THR A 138 -1.23 4.38 -11.91
C THR A 138 0.04 5.18 -11.66
N TYR A 139 -0.11 6.42 -11.19
CA TYR A 139 1.01 7.22 -10.72
C TYR A 139 1.81 6.39 -9.69
N ARG A 140 3.13 6.35 -9.86
CA ARG A 140 4.03 5.83 -8.84
C ARG A 140 4.54 7.00 -8.03
N TYR A 141 4.93 6.76 -6.79
CA TYR A 141 5.53 7.82 -6.00
C TYR A 141 6.79 8.31 -6.70
N ASP A 142 6.93 9.62 -6.83
CA ASP A 142 8.09 10.22 -7.49
C ASP A 142 9.30 10.23 -6.54
N HIS A 143 9.86 9.04 -6.33
CA HIS A 143 11.09 8.86 -5.56
C HIS A 143 12.28 9.48 -6.28
N ARG A 144 12.27 9.52 -7.61
CA ARG A 144 13.38 10.01 -8.42
C ARG A 144 13.47 11.53 -8.33
N GLY A 145 12.39 12.26 -8.62
CA GLY A 145 12.37 13.72 -8.59
C GLY A 145 12.73 14.26 -7.21
N ALA A 146 12.19 13.67 -6.13
CA ALA A 146 12.56 14.07 -4.77
C ALA A 146 14.05 13.84 -4.46
N ALA A 147 14.61 12.71 -4.90
CA ALA A 147 16.01 12.36 -4.68
C ALA A 147 16.97 13.24 -5.50
N GLU A 148 16.65 13.47 -6.78
CA GLU A 148 17.40 14.34 -7.69
C GLU A 148 17.35 15.81 -7.25
N TYR A 149 16.19 16.27 -6.75
CA TYR A 149 16.05 17.61 -6.18
C TYR A 149 16.96 17.81 -4.98
N VAL A 150 16.97 16.89 -4.01
CA VAL A 150 17.89 16.99 -2.87
C VAL A 150 19.33 16.98 -3.35
N ARG A 151 19.70 16.02 -4.22
CA ARG A 151 21.06 15.91 -4.76
C ARG A 151 21.58 17.21 -5.39
N SER A 152 20.75 17.91 -6.16
CA SER A 152 21.15 19.14 -6.86
C SER A 152 21.26 20.39 -5.97
N HIS A 153 20.72 20.36 -4.75
CA HIS A 153 20.69 21.50 -3.83
C HIS A 153 21.53 21.29 -2.56
N LEU A 154 22.14 20.11 -2.40
CA LEU A 154 22.98 19.79 -1.26
C LEU A 154 24.21 20.69 -1.18
N GLN A 155 24.57 21.05 0.05
CA GLN A 155 25.81 21.72 0.40
C GLN A 155 26.61 20.87 1.38
N PRO A 156 27.94 21.06 1.43
CA PRO A 156 28.76 20.43 2.46
C PRO A 156 28.25 20.73 3.87
N GLY A 157 28.06 19.69 4.68
CA GLY A 157 27.55 19.81 6.05
C GLY A 157 26.03 19.79 6.19
N ASP A 158 25.30 19.59 5.10
CA ASP A 158 23.87 19.26 5.16
C ASP A 158 23.65 17.84 5.71
N ILE A 159 22.53 17.65 6.39
CA ILE A 159 22.08 16.35 6.90
C ILE A 159 20.87 15.89 6.10
N ILE A 160 20.81 14.59 5.78
CA ILE A 160 19.73 13.97 5.02
C ILE A 160 19.05 12.90 5.88
N ILE A 161 17.76 13.09 6.10
CA ILE A 161 16.87 12.15 6.77
C ILE A 161 15.94 11.54 5.71
N ALA A 162 16.20 10.30 5.31
CA ALA A 162 15.45 9.64 4.26
C ALA A 162 14.37 8.70 4.83
N GLY A 163 13.11 8.87 4.44
CA GLY A 163 12.01 7.99 4.86
C GLY A 163 12.10 6.57 4.27
N ILE A 164 12.77 6.39 3.13
CA ILE A 164 13.11 5.07 2.56
C ILE A 164 14.58 5.10 2.09
N PRO A 165 15.56 4.81 2.97
CA PRO A 165 16.99 5.00 2.69
C PRO A 165 17.48 4.36 1.40
N HIS A 166 17.18 3.07 1.20
CA HIS A 166 17.64 2.33 0.02
C HIS A 166 17.10 2.86 -1.31
N VAL A 167 15.88 3.42 -1.32
CA VAL A 167 15.28 4.00 -2.54
C VAL A 167 15.87 5.38 -2.80
N PHE A 168 16.05 6.19 -1.75
CA PHE A 168 16.70 7.49 -1.88
C PHE A 168 18.12 7.34 -2.44
N GLU A 169 18.93 6.46 -1.84
CA GLU A 169 20.30 6.20 -2.31
C GLU A 169 20.36 5.77 -3.77
N HIS A 170 19.43 4.90 -4.19
CA HIS A 170 19.39 4.39 -5.56
C HIS A 170 19.21 5.52 -6.58
N TYR A 171 18.32 6.48 -6.32
CA TYR A 171 18.05 7.58 -7.25
C TYR A 171 18.99 8.78 -7.06
N ALA A 172 19.36 9.11 -5.82
CA ALA A 172 20.25 10.24 -5.55
C ALA A 172 21.71 9.92 -5.89
N GLY A 173 22.12 8.64 -5.86
CA GLY A 173 23.52 8.22 -6.02
C GLY A 173 24.42 8.61 -4.83
N ILE A 174 23.81 9.03 -3.72
CA ILE A 174 24.48 9.47 -2.50
C ILE A 174 23.80 8.87 -1.28
N ARG A 175 24.55 8.77 -0.18
CA ARG A 175 24.05 8.27 1.10
C ARG A 175 23.32 9.38 1.84
N GLY A 176 22.16 9.07 2.42
CA GLY A 176 21.64 9.84 3.54
C GLY A 176 22.31 9.48 4.87
N ASP A 177 21.97 10.21 5.92
CA ASP A 177 22.60 10.10 7.25
C ASP A 177 21.72 9.35 8.25
N TYR A 178 20.41 9.62 8.21
CA TYR A 178 19.45 9.08 9.16
C TYR A 178 18.20 8.54 8.47
N PHE A 179 17.50 7.69 9.22
CA PHE A 179 16.16 7.21 8.90
C PHE A 179 15.19 7.70 9.98
N LEU A 180 14.09 8.32 9.58
CA LEU A 180 13.03 8.67 10.53
C LEU A 180 12.04 7.51 10.62
N ASP A 181 11.81 7.00 11.82
CA ASP A 181 10.88 5.90 12.05
C ASP A 181 9.43 6.39 11.86
N THR A 182 9.02 6.35 10.60
CA THR A 182 7.71 6.78 10.12
C THR A 182 6.60 5.82 10.45
N ILE A 183 6.92 4.57 10.80
CA ILE A 183 5.93 3.55 11.11
C ILE A 183 6.63 2.48 11.94
N LEU A 184 6.11 2.15 13.14
CA LEU A 184 6.45 0.92 13.87
C LEU A 184 6.30 -0.38 13.03
N MET A 185 5.76 -0.28 11.80
CA MET A 185 5.72 -1.35 10.80
C MET A 185 7.03 -1.56 10.02
N LYS A 186 7.94 -0.57 9.98
CA LYS A 186 9.26 -0.78 9.36
C LYS A 186 10.20 -1.39 10.37
N LYS A 187 10.90 -2.45 9.93
CA LYS A 187 11.76 -3.27 10.78
C LYS A 187 13.01 -2.49 11.18
N ILE A 188 12.94 -1.71 12.25
CA ILE A 188 14.14 -1.22 12.94
C ILE A 188 14.82 -2.41 13.62
N ILE A 189 16.16 -2.44 13.57
CA ILE A 189 16.95 -3.47 14.22
C ILE A 189 17.84 -2.79 15.25
N TYR A 190 17.90 -3.33 16.45
CA TYR A 190 18.91 -2.93 17.44
C TYR A 190 20.18 -3.76 17.22
N ASN A 191 21.32 -3.11 17.05
CA ASN A 191 22.60 -3.80 16.94
C ASN A 191 23.51 -3.40 18.09
N ALA A 192 23.65 -4.31 19.06
CA ALA A 192 24.55 -4.14 20.20
C ALA A 192 26.04 -4.34 19.86
N LYS A 193 26.36 -4.84 18.67
CA LYS A 193 27.75 -5.17 18.27
C LYS A 193 28.50 -4.00 17.65
N PHE A 194 27.84 -2.88 17.39
CA PHE A 194 28.53 -1.66 16.95
C PHE A 194 29.26 -0.98 18.11
N ALA A 195 30.32 -0.23 17.78
CA ALA A 195 31.04 0.59 18.76
C ALA A 195 30.10 1.51 19.54
N GLU A 196 29.07 2.02 18.87
CA GLU A 196 27.92 2.69 19.49
C GLU A 196 26.65 1.87 19.20
N PRO A 197 26.12 1.13 20.19
CA PRO A 197 24.87 0.41 20.06
C PRO A 197 23.71 1.34 19.69
N ARG A 198 23.00 1.03 18.60
CA ARG A 198 21.92 1.88 18.10
C ARG A 198 20.84 1.10 17.36
N PHE A 199 19.67 1.72 17.29
CA PHE A 199 18.61 1.30 16.38
C PHE A 199 18.93 1.76 14.96
N MET A 200 18.64 0.91 13.98
CA MET A 200 18.89 1.22 12.58
C MET A 200 17.83 0.67 11.64
N ASP A 201 17.74 1.30 10.46
CA ASP A 201 17.03 0.74 9.32
C ASP A 201 17.60 -0.63 8.92
N ARG A 202 16.73 -1.63 8.76
CA ARG A 202 17.14 -2.99 8.36
C ARG A 202 17.82 -3.08 7.01
N PHE A 203 17.52 -2.19 6.06
CA PHE A 203 17.97 -2.33 4.68
C PHE A 203 19.35 -1.72 4.45
N ARG A 204 19.62 -0.54 5.03
CA ARG A 204 20.88 0.19 4.84
C ARG A 204 21.68 0.42 6.11
N GLY A 205 21.14 0.08 7.28
CA GLY A 205 21.82 0.26 8.56
C GLY A 205 21.89 1.72 9.03
N TYR A 206 21.03 2.60 8.50
CA TYR A 206 21.00 4.02 8.86
C TYR A 206 20.51 4.18 10.28
N ALA A 207 21.12 5.09 11.05
CA ALA A 207 20.68 5.37 12.41
C ALA A 207 19.21 5.81 12.41
N ALA A 208 18.40 5.14 13.22
CA ALA A 208 16.97 5.41 13.32
C ALA A 208 16.71 6.54 14.33
N ILE A 209 15.97 7.55 13.90
CA ILE A 209 15.41 8.61 14.73
C ILE A 209 14.02 8.17 15.18
N ARG A 210 13.82 8.06 16.49
CA ARG A 210 12.62 7.48 17.13
C ARG A 210 11.84 8.46 17.99
N SER A 211 12.44 9.61 18.32
CA SER A 211 11.82 10.62 19.20
C SER A 211 12.13 12.03 18.72
N LEU A 212 11.32 13.00 19.17
CA LEU A 212 11.60 14.42 18.97
C LEU A 212 12.99 14.83 19.49
N LYS A 213 13.45 14.24 20.59
CA LYS A 213 14.79 14.51 21.14
C LYS A 213 15.89 14.11 20.15
N GLU A 214 15.83 12.87 19.64
CA GLU A 214 16.78 12.37 18.64
C GLU A 214 16.69 13.16 17.32
N LEU A 215 15.49 13.59 16.93
CA LEU A 215 15.28 14.43 15.75
C LEU A 215 15.96 15.79 15.91
N ARG A 216 15.75 16.48 17.04
CA ARG A 216 16.39 17.77 17.33
C ARG A 216 17.90 17.64 17.42
N GLU A 217 18.40 16.56 18.00
CA GLU A 217 19.83 16.27 18.03
C GLU A 217 20.39 16.09 16.61
N ALA A 218 19.75 15.29 15.77
CA ALA A 218 20.17 15.10 14.37
C ALA A 218 20.16 16.41 13.58
N ILE A 219 19.11 17.23 13.74
CA ILE A 219 18.99 18.55 13.09
C ILE A 219 20.09 19.49 13.57
N SER A 220 20.39 19.52 14.87
CA SER A 220 21.40 20.41 15.46
C SER A 220 22.84 20.17 14.97
N ARG A 221 23.12 18.97 14.45
CA ARG A 221 24.44 18.61 13.89
C ARG A 221 24.68 19.21 12.50
N GLY A 222 23.62 19.56 11.77
CA GLY A 222 23.70 20.14 10.43
C GLY A 222 23.31 21.61 10.41
N ARG A 223 23.80 22.36 9.43
CA ARG A 223 23.29 23.72 9.16
C ARG A 223 21.93 23.70 8.47
N ARG A 224 21.73 22.73 7.58
CA ARG A 224 20.46 22.45 6.91
C ARG A 224 20.18 20.97 6.97
N THR A 225 18.92 20.62 7.20
CA THR A 225 18.47 19.23 7.29
C THR A 225 17.36 18.99 6.28
N TRP A 226 17.63 18.09 5.34
CA TRP A 226 16.71 17.64 4.30
C TRP A 226 15.96 16.42 4.79
N ILE A 227 14.63 16.45 4.70
CA ILE A 227 13.77 15.34 5.14
C ILE A 227 12.94 14.88 3.96
N VAL A 228 13.18 13.67 3.49
CA VAL A 228 12.59 13.13 2.25
C VAL A 228 11.47 12.14 2.59
N PHE A 229 10.22 12.55 2.35
CA PHE A 229 9.03 11.71 2.55
C PHE A 229 8.39 11.33 1.23
N VAL A 230 8.69 10.12 0.78
CA VAL A 230 8.05 9.50 -0.36
C VAL A 230 7.71 8.05 0.00
N PRO A 231 6.43 7.68 0.15
CA PRO A 231 5.24 8.54 0.11
C PRO A 231 5.08 9.44 1.35
N TYR A 232 4.50 10.62 1.16
CA TYR A 232 4.19 11.58 2.22
C TYR A 232 3.14 11.06 3.22
N GLY A 233 2.28 10.11 2.84
CA GLY A 233 1.35 9.48 3.77
C GLY A 233 2.04 8.87 5.01
N GLY A 234 3.28 8.40 4.87
CA GLY A 234 4.08 7.90 5.99
C GLY A 234 4.41 8.97 7.04
N PHE A 235 4.41 10.26 6.68
CA PHE A 235 4.58 11.37 7.63
C PHE A 235 3.47 11.41 8.68
N GLY A 236 2.23 11.10 8.29
CA GLY A 236 1.10 11.04 9.20
C GLY A 236 1.19 9.93 10.26
N HIS A 237 2.04 8.93 10.02
CA HIS A 237 2.17 7.73 10.85
C HIS A 237 3.42 7.72 11.74
N LEU A 238 4.18 8.83 11.77
CA LEU A 238 5.37 8.98 12.61
C LEU A 238 5.11 8.50 14.04
N SER A 239 6.01 7.67 14.55
CA SER A 239 5.90 7.05 15.87
C SER A 239 5.89 8.08 17.01
N SER A 240 6.43 9.28 16.79
CA SER A 240 6.37 10.42 17.71
C SER A 240 5.46 11.52 17.13
N PRO A 241 4.24 11.70 17.68
CA PRO A 241 3.35 12.80 17.30
C PRO A 241 3.99 14.17 17.48
N GLU A 242 4.85 14.33 18.48
CA GLU A 242 5.57 15.56 18.80
C GLU A 242 6.62 15.89 17.73
N ALA A 243 7.31 14.87 17.19
CA ALA A 243 8.19 15.04 16.03
C ALA A 243 7.41 15.56 14.82
N ARG A 244 6.19 15.06 14.59
CA ARG A 244 5.33 15.53 13.50
C ARG A 244 4.90 17.00 13.68
N VAL A 245 4.47 17.39 14.88
CA VAL A 245 4.12 18.78 15.20
C VAL A 245 5.32 19.69 14.98
N TYR A 246 6.48 19.32 15.52
CA TYR A 246 7.72 20.06 15.34
C TYR A 246 8.11 20.23 13.86
N LEU A 247 8.01 19.18 13.05
CA LEU A 247 8.29 19.25 11.62
C LEU A 247 7.30 20.15 10.88
N ASN A 248 6.02 20.15 11.26
CA ASN A 248 5.03 21.07 10.68
C ASN A 248 5.30 22.53 11.04
N GLU A 249 5.82 22.81 12.24
CA GLU A 249 6.07 24.17 12.73
C GLU A 249 7.40 24.74 12.21
N HIS A 250 8.42 23.89 12.01
CA HIS A 250 9.78 24.34 11.75
C HIS A 250 10.34 23.98 10.38
N ALA A 251 9.69 23.10 9.61
CA ALA A 251 10.17 22.69 8.30
C ALA A 251 9.41 23.37 7.16
N LYS A 252 10.14 23.76 6.12
CA LYS A 252 9.56 24.29 4.87
C LYS A 252 9.48 23.19 3.83
N VAL A 253 8.35 23.08 3.13
CA VAL A 253 8.27 22.25 1.93
C VAL A 253 9.06 22.92 0.81
N VAL A 254 10.11 22.27 0.31
CA VAL A 254 10.99 22.78 -0.75
C VAL A 254 10.82 22.05 -2.07
N PHE A 255 10.28 20.83 -2.03
CA PHE A 255 9.85 20.09 -3.21
C PHE A 255 8.58 19.33 -2.90
N GLU A 256 7.64 19.36 -3.85
CA GLU A 256 6.40 18.62 -3.78
C GLU A 256 6.12 17.96 -5.13
N SER A 257 5.80 16.67 -5.07
CA SER A 257 5.37 15.86 -6.20
C SER A 257 4.11 15.10 -5.81
N TYR A 258 3.57 14.28 -6.73
CA TYR A 258 2.42 13.46 -6.43
C TYR A 258 2.71 12.48 -5.27
N ARG A 259 2.11 12.76 -4.09
CA ARG A 259 2.32 12.04 -2.82
C ARG A 259 3.76 12.00 -2.32
N GLY A 260 4.63 12.93 -2.74
CA GLY A 260 5.99 13.05 -2.22
C GLY A 260 6.28 14.47 -1.77
N LYS A 261 6.91 14.64 -0.60
CA LYS A 261 7.39 15.96 -0.14
C LYS A 261 8.83 15.86 0.36
N VAL A 262 9.60 16.90 0.06
CA VAL A 262 10.89 17.16 0.71
C VAL A 262 10.72 18.37 1.60
N LEU A 263 11.07 18.21 2.87
CA LEU A 263 11.09 19.28 3.85
C LEU A 263 12.53 19.72 4.08
N LEU A 264 12.72 21.00 4.37
CA LEU A 264 13.99 21.60 4.75
C LEU A 264 13.85 22.30 6.10
N ILE A 265 14.78 22.03 7.01
CA ILE A 265 14.93 22.76 8.28
C ILE A 265 16.30 23.43 8.27
N GLY A 266 16.35 24.71 8.64
CA GLY A 266 17.57 25.52 8.59
C GLY A 266 17.82 26.13 7.21
N GLY A 267 18.63 27.19 7.18
CA GLY A 267 18.81 28.08 6.03
C GLY A 267 17.80 29.23 6.05
N GLU A 268 18.22 30.40 6.53
CA GLU A 268 17.39 31.61 6.49
C GLU A 268 17.00 31.97 5.05
N ASN A 269 15.71 32.29 4.87
CA ASN A 269 15.09 33.12 3.83
C ASN A 269 15.78 33.18 2.46
N GLN A 270 15.47 32.22 1.59
CA GLN A 270 15.07 32.61 0.23
C GLN A 270 13.55 32.58 0.19
N SER A 271 12.97 33.77 0.29
CA SER A 271 11.68 34.08 -0.30
C SER A 271 11.70 33.56 -1.72
N VAL A 272 11.00 32.45 -1.97
CA VAL A 272 10.62 32.11 -3.33
C VAL A 272 9.53 33.11 -3.65
N ASP A 273 9.91 34.21 -4.30
CA ASP A 273 8.98 35.02 -5.05
C ASP A 273 8.24 34.07 -6.01
N LEU A 274 7.01 33.70 -5.65
CA LEU A 274 6.08 32.97 -6.49
C LEU A 274 5.47 33.91 -7.55
N THR A 275 6.32 34.74 -8.16
CA THR A 275 5.95 35.68 -9.21
C THR A 275 6.92 35.52 -10.36
N THR A 276 6.79 34.43 -11.12
CA THR A 276 6.88 34.43 -12.60
C THR A 276 6.80 33.00 -13.14
N GLY A 277 5.88 32.75 -14.07
CA GLY A 277 6.05 31.65 -15.03
C GLY A 277 4.94 30.63 -15.19
N ASN A 278 3.68 30.93 -14.88
CA ASN A 278 2.57 30.21 -15.52
C ASN A 278 2.44 30.68 -16.98
N ASN A 279 3.32 30.18 -17.85
CA ASN A 279 3.08 30.18 -19.28
C ASN A 279 2.58 28.79 -19.67
N ALA A 280 1.26 28.72 -19.84
CA ALA A 280 0.60 27.64 -20.52
C ALA A 280 1.18 27.43 -21.93
N LYS A 281 1.48 26.17 -22.26
CA LYS A 281 1.21 25.54 -23.55
C LYS A 281 1.09 24.03 -23.33
#